data_AF-A0A956RS33-F1
#
_entry.id   AF-A0A956RS33-F1
#
_cell.length_a   1.000
_cell.length_b   1.000
_cell.length_c   1.000
_cell.angle_alpha   90.00
_cell.angle_beta   90.00
_cell.angle_gamma   90.00
#
_symmetry.space_group_name_H-M   'P 1'
#
loop_
_entity.id
_entity.type
_entity.pdbx_description
1 polymer ?
#
loop_
_entity_poly.entity_id
_entity_poly.type
_entity_poly.pdbx_seq_one_letter_code
_entity_poly.pdbx_strand_id
1 'polypeptide(L)'
;MAADQQAIQDFHVVTTIDELRAIADEARVEVLSMLSREAMTGTMVARELNVPASRAHYHLQRLLKSGLIRNVSSSRRGEWKGERYFVATARNYLVDPRLGCRDSDTTTVLSQSIAGAFLDWRRTRVLEIDWAPLAQKVARDSLRIRRGDRVLLTFHPSAIEFAETLLIRLEATGAIVHPRPWSKNVVTRTLDHHGEDELRRRPFIPEWIDGELDVVLLLTRSLLEGPPPTEEQQAKLPAFFEAVSRWQRSVRERQLRYLEIALPQRAEFDRGTMSTEESIDVFWRCIDADPHVLHERGEGLRALVVANPELRIWSPAGTNLRVTISPEQTQVHDGIVSEEDIRRGRCAEYLPSGLLSMLPVPGSGEGVIRAPYTFSQGRDFRDITLTVHEGRIVDLDLGSGNESLAEQIQRAAGEPRLISGIDVGINVAGTGSTGKPTLDSRMEGVVTVSFGNNELDGGTVSSTLTLNFPLIKHSLSAGNENLCLDGRLASQG
;
A
#
# COMPACT_ATOMS: atom_id res chain seq x y z
N MET A 1 -13.64 -27.28 -11.52
CA MET A 1 -12.17 -27.29 -11.64
C MET A 1 -11.47 -26.12 -10.95
N ALA A 2 -12.17 -25.16 -10.31
CA ALA A 2 -11.55 -24.01 -9.62
C ALA A 2 -11.19 -24.24 -8.13
N ALA A 3 -11.74 -25.27 -7.48
CA ALA A 3 -11.61 -25.47 -6.02
C ALA A 3 -10.33 -26.21 -5.56
N ASP A 4 -9.56 -26.80 -6.49
CA ASP A 4 -8.42 -27.67 -6.16
C ASP A 4 -7.12 -26.92 -5.86
N GLN A 5 -7.07 -25.61 -6.13
CA GLN A 5 -5.84 -24.79 -6.02
C GLN A 5 -5.91 -23.67 -4.96
N GLN A 6 -6.88 -23.69 -4.06
CA GLN A 6 -6.94 -22.66 -3.01
C GLN A 6 -5.90 -22.96 -1.91
N ALA A 7 -4.87 -22.13 -1.80
CA ALA A 7 -3.85 -22.27 -0.77
C ALA A 7 -4.48 -22.29 0.64
N ILE A 8 -3.89 -23.06 1.56
CA ILE A 8 -4.29 -23.05 2.97
C ILE A 8 -3.97 -21.65 3.52
N GLN A 9 -4.96 -21.00 4.12
CA GLN A 9 -4.79 -19.68 4.75
C GLN A 9 -3.97 -19.80 6.04
N ASP A 10 -3.28 -18.75 6.45
CA ASP A 10 -2.57 -18.80 7.73
C ASP A 10 -3.54 -18.83 8.92
N PHE A 11 -4.65 -18.09 8.82
CA PHE A 11 -5.67 -18.00 9.87
C PHE A 11 -7.08 -18.00 9.29
N HIS A 12 -8.03 -18.61 10.01
CA HIS A 12 -9.46 -18.49 9.80
C HIS A 12 -10.10 -17.88 11.05
N VAL A 13 -10.83 -16.78 10.89
CA VAL A 13 -11.61 -16.19 11.98
C VAL A 13 -12.96 -16.90 12.05
N VAL A 14 -13.19 -17.63 13.14
CA VAL A 14 -14.46 -18.28 13.47
C VAL A 14 -15.46 -17.20 13.85
N THR A 15 -16.40 -16.93 12.95
CA THR A 15 -17.37 -15.83 13.08
C THR A 15 -18.79 -16.33 13.36
N THR A 16 -19.02 -17.64 13.27
CA THR A 16 -20.34 -18.25 13.48
C THR A 16 -20.36 -19.22 14.66
N ILE A 17 -21.54 -19.37 15.27
CA ILE A 17 -21.75 -20.34 16.35
C ILE A 17 -21.58 -21.78 15.86
N ASP A 18 -21.88 -22.07 14.60
CA ASP A 18 -21.75 -23.41 14.05
C ASP A 18 -20.28 -23.81 13.82
N GLU A 19 -19.45 -22.89 13.35
CA GLU A 19 -18.00 -23.09 13.32
C GLU A 19 -17.43 -23.22 14.74
N LEU A 20 -17.87 -22.39 15.68
CA LEU A 20 -17.44 -22.46 17.08
C LEU A 20 -17.76 -23.83 17.70
N ARG A 21 -18.98 -24.35 17.48
CA ARG A 21 -19.36 -25.71 17.89
C ARG A 21 -18.52 -26.79 17.18
N ALA A 22 -18.13 -26.56 15.93
CA ALA A 22 -17.28 -27.46 15.18
C ALA A 22 -15.84 -27.49 15.71
N ILE A 23 -15.31 -26.41 16.29
CA ILE A 23 -13.95 -26.42 16.89
C ILE A 23 -13.93 -26.67 18.40
N ALA A 24 -15.07 -26.55 19.09
CA ALA A 24 -15.19 -26.83 20.53
C ALA A 24 -15.20 -28.34 20.85
N ASP A 25 -14.20 -29.08 20.34
CA ASP A 25 -14.00 -30.52 20.52
C ASP A 25 -12.53 -30.86 20.22
N GLU A 26 -11.87 -31.47 21.19
CA GLU A 26 -10.43 -31.77 21.16
C GLU A 26 -10.02 -32.58 19.92
N ALA A 27 -10.77 -33.64 19.59
CA ALA A 27 -10.47 -34.47 18.42
C ALA A 27 -10.63 -33.69 17.11
N ARG A 28 -11.60 -32.77 17.01
CA ARG A 28 -11.74 -31.92 15.80
C ARG A 28 -10.59 -30.92 15.66
N VAL A 29 -10.09 -30.36 16.77
CA VAL A 29 -8.90 -29.48 16.75
C VAL A 29 -7.67 -30.26 16.29
N GLU A 30 -7.49 -31.49 16.77
CA GLU A 30 -6.39 -32.35 16.34
C GLU A 30 -6.49 -32.70 14.85
N VAL A 31 -7.71 -33.02 14.35
CA VAL A 31 -7.96 -33.20 12.91
C VAL A 31 -7.54 -31.97 12.11
N LEU A 32 -7.94 -30.77 12.53
CA LEU A 32 -7.55 -29.53 11.85
C LEU A 32 -6.02 -29.33 11.85
N SER A 33 -5.34 -29.63 12.96
CA SER A 33 -3.88 -29.55 13.06
C SER A 33 -3.15 -30.53 12.13
N MET A 34 -3.69 -31.73 11.93
CA MET A 34 -3.10 -32.70 11.00
C MET A 34 -3.34 -32.28 9.54
N LEU A 35 -4.59 -31.92 9.22
CA LEU A 35 -5.01 -31.54 7.88
C LEU A 35 -4.44 -30.19 7.40
N SER A 36 -3.87 -29.37 8.30
CA SER A 36 -3.14 -28.16 7.92
C SER A 36 -1.69 -28.41 7.49
N ARG A 37 -1.17 -29.62 7.77
CA ARG A 37 0.19 -30.05 7.41
C ARG A 37 0.19 -30.87 6.12
N GLU A 38 -0.73 -31.82 6.00
CA GLU A 38 -0.84 -32.71 4.84
C GLU A 38 -2.31 -33.06 4.56
N ALA A 39 -2.65 -33.29 3.29
CA ALA A 39 -3.96 -33.79 2.93
C ALA A 39 -4.09 -35.27 3.32
N MET A 40 -5.19 -35.64 3.98
CA MET A 40 -5.38 -37.00 4.51
C MET A 40 -6.77 -37.56 4.15
N THR A 41 -6.87 -38.89 4.01
CA THR A 41 -8.16 -39.58 3.87
C THR A 41 -8.79 -39.86 5.24
N GLY A 42 -10.09 -40.17 5.28
CA GLY A 42 -10.75 -40.54 6.52
C GLY A 42 -10.11 -41.75 7.23
N THR A 43 -9.55 -42.67 6.45
CA THR A 43 -8.82 -43.84 6.95
C THR A 43 -7.50 -43.43 7.63
N MET A 44 -6.77 -42.50 7.02
CA MET A 44 -5.52 -41.97 7.59
C MET A 44 -5.78 -41.19 8.89
N VAL A 45 -6.82 -40.35 8.93
CA VAL A 45 -7.21 -39.60 10.13
C VAL A 45 -7.64 -40.55 11.26
N ALA A 46 -8.39 -41.60 10.96
CA ALA A 46 -8.79 -42.60 11.95
C ALA A 46 -7.59 -43.30 12.60
N ARG A 47 -6.60 -43.65 11.78
CA ARG A 47 -5.36 -44.27 12.23
C ARG A 47 -4.54 -43.34 13.12
N GLU A 48 -4.37 -42.09 12.71
CA GLU A 48 -3.55 -41.12 13.44
C GLU A 48 -4.17 -40.75 14.80
N LEU A 49 -5.49 -40.57 14.86
CA LEU A 49 -6.23 -40.33 16.11
C LEU A 49 -6.41 -41.59 16.99
N ASN A 50 -6.05 -42.78 16.47
CA ASN A 50 -6.36 -44.06 17.11
C ASN A 50 -7.86 -44.23 17.47
N VAL A 51 -8.75 -43.94 16.52
CA VAL A 51 -10.22 -44.05 16.69
C VAL A 51 -10.86 -44.88 15.57
N PRO A 52 -12.08 -45.43 15.79
CA PRO A 52 -12.81 -46.11 14.72
C PRO A 52 -13.08 -45.20 13.50
N ALA A 53 -13.05 -45.77 12.30
CA ALA A 53 -13.24 -45.03 11.05
C ALA A 53 -14.57 -44.26 10.97
N SER A 54 -15.64 -44.77 11.61
CA SER A 54 -16.93 -44.09 11.71
C SER A 54 -16.85 -42.80 12.54
N ARG A 55 -16.04 -42.78 13.61
CA ARG A 55 -15.82 -41.60 14.45
C ARG A 55 -14.98 -40.55 13.72
N ALA A 56 -13.91 -40.96 13.04
CA ALA A 56 -13.12 -40.04 12.20
C ALA A 56 -13.97 -39.40 11.10
N HIS A 57 -14.79 -40.20 10.38
CA HIS A 57 -15.72 -39.68 9.38
C HIS A 57 -16.75 -38.70 9.96
N TYR A 58 -17.24 -38.95 11.18
CA TYR A 58 -18.13 -38.01 11.87
C TYR A 58 -17.45 -36.64 12.10
N HIS A 59 -16.22 -36.63 12.61
CA HIS A 59 -15.45 -35.40 12.82
C HIS A 59 -15.21 -34.66 11.50
N LEU A 60 -14.78 -35.37 10.45
CA LEU A 60 -14.58 -34.81 9.11
C LEU A 60 -15.86 -34.22 8.53
N GLN A 61 -17.00 -34.90 8.64
CA GLN A 61 -18.28 -34.38 8.15
C GLN A 61 -18.71 -33.10 8.87
N ARG A 62 -18.49 -33.02 10.20
CA ARG A 62 -18.82 -31.80 10.95
C ARG A 62 -17.95 -30.62 10.52
N LEU A 63 -16.65 -30.83 10.39
CA LEU A 63 -15.69 -29.81 9.93
C LEU A 63 -15.94 -29.40 8.48
N LEU A 64 -16.30 -30.35 7.60
CA LEU A 64 -16.63 -30.08 6.21
C LEU A 64 -17.93 -29.26 6.11
N LYS A 65 -18.93 -29.60 6.92
CA LYS A 65 -20.21 -28.87 6.96
C LYS A 65 -20.02 -27.43 7.44
N SER A 66 -19.09 -27.18 8.37
CA SER A 66 -18.75 -25.83 8.82
C SER A 66 -17.74 -25.12 7.92
N GLY A 67 -17.30 -25.73 6.82
CA GLY A 67 -16.35 -25.12 5.87
C GLY A 67 -14.93 -24.96 6.40
N LEU A 68 -14.56 -25.64 7.50
CA LEU A 68 -13.22 -25.55 8.11
C LEU A 68 -12.21 -26.49 7.44
N ILE A 69 -12.70 -27.46 6.66
CA ILE A 69 -11.90 -28.31 5.79
C ILE A 69 -12.56 -28.35 4.42
N ARG A 70 -11.80 -28.73 3.39
CA ARG A 70 -12.30 -28.92 2.02
C ARG A 70 -11.80 -30.24 1.44
N ASN A 71 -12.52 -30.74 0.43
CA ASN A 71 -12.06 -31.90 -0.35
C ASN A 71 -11.05 -31.45 -1.41
N VAL A 72 -10.01 -32.26 -1.64
CA VAL A 72 -9.05 -32.11 -2.74
C VAL A 72 -8.97 -33.37 -3.58
N SER A 73 -8.69 -33.22 -4.88
CA SER A 73 -8.36 -34.36 -5.74
C SER A 73 -6.95 -34.87 -5.47
N SER A 74 -6.73 -36.19 -5.55
CA SER A 74 -5.40 -36.77 -5.36
C SER A 74 -4.52 -36.50 -6.59
N SER A 75 -3.37 -35.86 -6.38
CA SER A 75 -2.36 -35.63 -7.44
C SER A 75 -1.42 -36.81 -7.65
N ARG A 76 -1.49 -37.86 -6.80
CA ARG A 76 -0.68 -39.07 -6.95
C ARG A 76 -1.28 -39.98 -8.04
N ARG A 77 -0.57 -40.07 -9.18
CA ARG A 77 -0.81 -41.09 -10.22
C ARG A 77 -0.77 -42.48 -9.57
N GLY A 78 -1.93 -43.12 -9.42
CA GLY A 78 -2.03 -44.54 -9.04
C GLY A 78 -3.01 -44.89 -7.92
N GLU A 79 -3.60 -43.93 -7.21
CA GLU A 79 -4.54 -44.24 -6.12
C GLU A 79 -5.99 -44.36 -6.59
N TRP A 80 -6.67 -45.36 -6.03
CA TRP A 80 -7.96 -45.90 -6.45
C TRP A 80 -9.11 -44.87 -6.39
N LYS A 81 -10.03 -44.98 -7.38
CA LYS A 81 -11.33 -44.29 -7.43
C LYS A 81 -12.16 -44.61 -6.18
N GLY A 82 -12.09 -43.80 -5.12
CA GLY A 82 -13.01 -43.95 -3.98
C GLY A 82 -12.75 -43.07 -2.76
N GLU A 83 -11.50 -42.88 -2.34
CA GLU A 83 -11.21 -42.13 -1.10
C GLU A 83 -11.08 -40.62 -1.36
N ARG A 84 -11.81 -39.82 -0.58
CA ARG A 84 -11.72 -38.35 -0.60
C ARG A 84 -10.60 -37.90 0.32
N TYR A 85 -9.72 -37.06 -0.21
CA TYR A 85 -8.71 -36.37 0.56
C TYR A 85 -9.28 -35.07 1.11
N PHE A 86 -8.97 -34.79 2.37
CA PHE A 86 -9.35 -33.57 3.05
C PHE A 86 -8.11 -32.73 3.35
N VAL A 87 -8.28 -31.41 3.34
CA VAL A 87 -7.27 -30.45 3.77
C VAL A 87 -7.96 -29.37 4.60
N ALA A 88 -7.26 -28.84 5.61
CA ALA A 88 -7.76 -27.70 6.38
C ALA A 88 -7.83 -26.45 5.50
N THR A 89 -8.80 -25.58 5.78
CA THR A 89 -8.89 -24.28 5.09
C THR A 89 -7.88 -23.28 5.62
N ALA A 90 -7.46 -23.41 6.89
CA ALA A 90 -6.44 -22.58 7.51
C ALA A 90 -5.48 -23.37 8.42
N ARG A 91 -4.32 -22.79 8.71
CA ARG A 91 -3.34 -23.33 9.66
C ARG A 91 -3.74 -23.06 11.11
N ASN A 92 -4.34 -21.91 11.37
CA ASN A 92 -4.75 -21.47 12.70
C ASN A 92 -6.22 -21.03 12.67
N TYR A 93 -6.94 -21.22 13.78
CA TYR A 93 -8.35 -20.86 13.91
C TYR A 93 -8.52 -19.95 15.12
N LEU A 94 -9.07 -18.76 14.91
CA LEU A 94 -9.22 -17.76 15.95
C LEU A 94 -10.70 -17.43 16.15
N VAL A 95 -11.16 -17.44 17.40
CA VAL A 95 -12.55 -17.14 17.72
C VAL A 95 -12.76 -15.63 17.71
N ASP A 96 -13.74 -15.18 16.92
CA ASP A 96 -14.13 -13.78 16.90
C ASP A 96 -14.71 -13.38 18.27
N PRO A 97 -14.20 -12.31 18.92
CA PRO A 97 -14.73 -11.82 20.17
C PRO A 97 -16.24 -11.52 20.11
N ARG A 98 -16.80 -11.19 18.93
CA ARG A 98 -18.25 -10.97 18.71
C ARG A 98 -19.13 -12.16 19.09
N LEU A 99 -18.57 -13.37 19.12
CA LEU A 99 -19.33 -14.57 19.51
C LEU A 99 -19.58 -14.66 21.02
N GLY A 100 -18.76 -13.99 21.84
CA GLY A 100 -18.85 -14.02 23.30
C GLY A 100 -19.09 -12.65 23.95
N CYS A 101 -18.71 -11.56 23.28
CA CYS A 101 -18.84 -10.20 23.76
C CYS A 101 -20.11 -9.54 23.19
N ARG A 102 -20.95 -8.98 24.09
CA ARG A 102 -22.18 -8.27 23.69
C ARG A 102 -22.02 -6.76 23.58
N ASP A 103 -20.95 -6.22 24.16
CA ASP A 103 -20.63 -4.80 24.12
C ASP A 103 -19.86 -4.48 22.83
N SER A 104 -20.40 -3.57 22.01
CA SER A 104 -19.86 -3.24 20.68
C SER A 104 -18.46 -2.64 20.77
N ASP A 105 -18.21 -1.81 21.77
CA ASP A 105 -16.98 -1.05 21.92
C ASP A 105 -15.84 -1.98 22.34
N THR A 106 -16.09 -2.80 23.37
CA THR A 106 -15.18 -3.87 23.81
C THR A 106 -14.83 -4.79 22.66
N THR A 107 -15.84 -5.20 21.89
CA THR A 107 -15.64 -6.13 20.78
C THR A 107 -14.78 -5.52 19.67
N THR A 108 -15.00 -4.24 19.36
CA THR A 108 -14.20 -3.52 18.37
C THR A 108 -12.74 -3.43 18.79
N VAL A 109 -12.47 -3.08 20.06
CA VAL A 109 -11.11 -3.00 20.61
C VAL A 109 -10.40 -4.35 20.55
N LEU A 110 -11.07 -5.44 20.96
CA LEU A 110 -10.48 -6.78 20.93
C LEU A 110 -10.17 -7.24 19.49
N SER A 111 -11.11 -7.04 18.57
CA SER A 111 -10.91 -7.40 17.16
C SER A 111 -9.77 -6.62 16.51
N GLN A 112 -9.63 -5.33 16.81
CA GLN A 112 -8.51 -4.51 16.33
C GLN A 112 -7.17 -4.99 16.92
N SER A 113 -7.14 -5.33 18.21
CA SER A 113 -5.93 -5.82 18.89
C SER A 113 -5.44 -7.13 18.29
N ILE A 114 -6.36 -8.07 18.04
CA ILE A 114 -6.07 -9.35 17.40
C ILE A 114 -5.58 -9.14 15.96
N ALA A 115 -6.25 -8.28 15.19
CA ALA A 115 -5.86 -8.00 13.81
C ALA A 115 -4.46 -7.36 13.73
N GLY A 116 -4.12 -6.44 14.64
CA GLY A 116 -2.80 -5.84 14.73
C GLY A 116 -1.71 -6.89 15.01
N ALA A 117 -1.88 -7.68 16.08
CA ALA A 117 -0.95 -8.73 16.45
C ALA A 117 -0.74 -9.76 15.32
N PHE A 118 -1.79 -10.06 14.56
CA PHE A 118 -1.70 -10.95 13.42
C PHE A 118 -0.84 -10.36 12.28
N LEU A 119 -1.03 -9.10 11.93
CA LEU A 119 -0.22 -8.44 10.90
C LEU A 119 1.26 -8.37 11.30
N ASP A 120 1.55 -8.12 12.59
CA ASP A 120 2.92 -8.13 13.12
C ASP A 120 3.55 -9.54 13.06
N TRP A 121 2.77 -10.57 13.40
CA TRP A 121 3.19 -11.96 13.26
C TRP A 121 3.48 -12.30 11.79
N ARG A 122 2.63 -11.87 10.83
CA ARG A 122 2.88 -12.11 9.40
C ARG A 122 4.17 -11.47 8.95
N ARG A 123 4.37 -10.18 9.26
CA ARG A 123 5.59 -9.45 8.90
C ARG A 123 6.85 -10.17 9.39
N THR A 124 6.85 -10.63 10.64
CA THR A 124 8.02 -11.25 11.26
C THR A 124 8.21 -12.73 10.89
N ARG A 125 7.14 -13.52 10.77
CA ARG A 125 7.20 -14.98 10.61
C ARG A 125 6.94 -15.47 9.19
N VAL A 126 6.15 -14.75 8.41
CA VAL A 126 5.81 -15.10 7.03
C VAL A 126 6.73 -14.36 6.06
N LEU A 127 6.96 -13.07 6.31
CA LEU A 127 7.78 -12.24 5.43
C LEU A 127 9.24 -12.15 5.87
N GLU A 128 9.56 -12.56 7.10
CA GLU A 128 10.90 -12.46 7.70
C GLU A 128 11.47 -11.01 7.71
N ILE A 129 10.57 -10.01 7.72
CA ILE A 129 10.93 -8.59 7.77
C ILE A 129 10.98 -8.16 9.22
N ASP A 130 12.16 -7.76 9.69
CA ASP A 130 12.37 -7.26 11.06
C ASP A 130 12.67 -5.75 11.09
N TRP A 131 12.40 -5.10 12.22
CA TRP A 131 12.60 -3.66 12.38
C TRP A 131 14.07 -3.26 12.36
N ALA A 132 14.98 -4.08 12.91
CA ALA A 132 16.39 -3.70 12.99
C ALA A 132 17.07 -3.60 11.61
N PRO A 133 16.94 -4.58 10.68
CA PRO A 133 17.43 -4.44 9.31
C PRO A 133 16.76 -3.28 8.56
N LEU A 134 15.43 -3.13 8.70
CA LEU A 134 14.71 -2.07 8.02
C LEU A 134 15.13 -0.67 8.49
N ALA A 135 15.27 -0.46 9.80
CA ALA A 135 15.76 0.78 10.37
C ALA A 135 17.20 1.09 9.94
N GLN A 136 18.06 0.05 9.86
CA GLN A 136 19.42 0.19 9.35
C GLN A 136 19.43 0.65 7.89
N LYS A 137 18.54 0.10 7.05
CA LYS A 137 18.38 0.49 5.65
C LYS A 137 17.90 1.94 5.52
N VAL A 138 16.87 2.33 6.28
CA VAL A 138 16.36 3.71 6.30
C VAL A 138 17.46 4.70 6.70
N ALA A 139 18.20 4.40 7.77
CA ALA A 139 19.25 5.29 8.27
C ALA A 139 20.45 5.36 7.34
N ARG A 140 20.93 4.22 6.82
CA ARG A 140 22.16 4.16 6.01
C ARG A 140 21.92 4.52 4.55
N ASP A 141 20.92 3.90 3.94
CA ASP A 141 20.72 3.95 2.50
C ASP A 141 19.75 5.07 2.12
N SER A 142 18.56 5.11 2.74
CA SER A 142 17.52 6.08 2.36
C SER A 142 17.87 7.53 2.74
N LEU A 143 18.13 7.77 4.02
CA LEU A 143 18.38 9.12 4.56
C LEU A 143 19.87 9.46 4.70
N ARG A 144 20.75 8.45 4.59
CA ARG A 144 22.22 8.60 4.65
C ARG A 144 22.65 9.44 5.84
N ILE A 145 22.16 9.05 7.01
CA ILE A 145 22.30 9.78 8.27
C ILE A 145 23.77 9.93 8.62
N ARG A 146 24.12 11.13 9.06
CA ARG A 146 25.48 11.56 9.40
C ARG A 146 25.56 11.86 10.89
N ARG A 147 26.76 11.73 11.43
CA ARG A 147 27.07 12.21 12.78
C ARG A 147 26.73 13.70 12.86
N GLY A 148 25.95 14.07 13.88
CA GLY A 148 25.51 15.45 14.12
C GLY A 148 24.21 15.84 13.42
N ASP A 149 23.65 15.01 12.52
CA ASP A 149 22.36 15.27 11.90
C ASP A 149 21.29 15.47 12.99
N ARG A 150 20.49 16.53 12.85
CA ARG A 150 19.32 16.77 13.69
C ARG A 150 18.07 16.25 12.98
N VAL A 151 17.49 15.21 13.55
CA VAL A 151 16.42 14.43 12.92
C VAL A 151 15.11 14.66 13.64
N LEU A 152 14.08 15.08 12.91
CA LEU A 152 12.70 14.99 13.39
C LEU A 152 12.15 13.60 13.05
N LEU A 153 11.81 12.81 14.06
CA LEU A 153 11.13 11.52 13.88
C LEU A 153 9.68 11.67 14.34
N THR A 154 8.74 11.76 13.41
CA THR A 154 7.32 11.70 13.77
C THR A 154 6.76 10.30 13.54
N PHE A 155 5.86 9.86 14.42
CA PHE A 155 5.32 8.51 14.31
C PHE A 155 3.89 8.37 14.80
N HIS A 156 3.09 7.58 14.07
CA HIS A 156 1.82 7.09 14.57
C HIS A 156 2.01 6.14 15.77
N PRO A 157 1.17 6.19 16.83
CA PRO A 157 1.32 5.32 18.00
C PRO A 157 1.35 3.81 17.68
N SER A 158 0.68 3.37 16.61
CA SER A 158 0.74 1.98 16.16
C SER A 158 2.10 1.55 15.61
N ALA A 159 3.03 2.49 15.41
CA ALA A 159 4.36 2.28 14.86
C ALA A 159 5.45 2.41 15.92
N ILE A 160 5.09 2.44 17.21
CA ILE A 160 6.01 2.76 18.31
C ILE A 160 7.24 1.85 18.33
N GLU A 161 7.08 0.55 18.13
CA GLU A 161 8.22 -0.38 18.10
C GLU A 161 9.21 -0.07 16.97
N PHE A 162 8.70 0.29 15.80
CA PHE A 162 9.55 0.66 14.67
C PHE A 162 10.19 2.04 14.92
N ALA A 163 9.45 2.99 15.49
CA ALA A 163 9.97 4.31 15.85
C ALA A 163 11.08 4.22 16.92
N GLU A 164 10.93 3.37 17.92
CA GLU A 164 11.98 3.09 18.93
C GLU A 164 13.22 2.48 18.28
N THR A 165 13.02 1.51 17.38
CA THR A 165 14.13 0.88 16.66
C THR A 165 14.87 1.87 15.76
N LEU A 166 14.12 2.76 15.07
CA LEU A 166 14.68 3.86 14.30
C LEU A 166 15.43 4.84 15.19
N LEU A 167 14.83 5.30 16.29
CA LEU A 167 15.46 6.22 17.24
C LEU A 167 16.85 5.71 17.66
N ILE A 168 16.92 4.48 18.16
CA ILE A 168 18.19 3.87 18.60
C ILE A 168 19.18 3.73 17.44
N ARG A 169 18.71 3.32 16.26
CA ARG A 169 19.56 3.17 15.08
C ARG A 169 20.14 4.51 14.60
N LEU A 170 19.33 5.56 14.59
CA LEU A 170 19.72 6.90 14.19
C LEU A 170 20.73 7.48 15.20
N GLU A 171 20.46 7.41 16.49
CA GLU A 171 21.38 7.90 17.53
C GLU A 171 22.72 7.14 17.55
N ALA A 172 22.72 5.85 17.19
CA ALA A 172 23.94 5.07 17.05
C ALA A 172 24.91 5.61 15.97
N THR A 173 24.43 6.41 15.01
CA THR A 173 25.26 7.12 14.04
C THR A 173 25.86 8.43 14.59
N GLY A 174 25.44 8.84 15.79
CA GLY A 174 25.76 10.14 16.39
C GLY A 174 24.84 11.28 15.97
N ALA A 175 23.66 10.98 15.41
CA ALA A 175 22.60 11.94 15.16
C ALA A 175 21.87 12.33 16.46
N ILE A 176 21.22 13.49 16.46
CA ILE A 176 20.36 13.96 17.55
C ILE A 176 18.91 13.86 17.07
N VAL A 177 18.10 13.04 17.74
CA VAL A 177 16.75 12.73 17.28
C VAL A 177 15.70 13.37 18.18
N HIS A 178 14.72 14.00 17.58
CA HIS A 178 13.55 14.57 18.23
C HIS A 178 12.31 13.71 17.90
N PRO A 179 12.00 12.67 18.72
CA PRO A 179 10.82 11.84 18.51
C PRO A 179 9.54 12.61 18.89
N ARG A 180 8.52 12.54 18.05
CA ARG A 180 7.21 13.16 18.31
C ARG A 180 6.04 12.28 17.86
N PRO A 181 5.03 12.05 18.71
CA PRO A 181 3.84 11.34 18.29
C PRO A 181 3.02 12.17 17.29
N TRP A 182 2.51 11.50 16.26
CA TRP A 182 1.60 12.04 15.26
C TRP A 182 0.32 11.20 15.23
N SER A 183 -0.80 11.74 15.72
CA SER A 183 -2.06 11.01 15.75
C SER A 183 -3.25 11.95 15.71
N LYS A 184 -4.42 11.40 15.38
CA LYS A 184 -5.69 12.12 15.47
C LYS A 184 -5.90 12.77 16.84
N ASN A 185 -5.57 12.06 17.93
CA ASN A 185 -5.71 12.58 19.29
C ASN A 185 -4.81 13.79 19.57
N VAL A 186 -3.61 13.84 18.99
CA VAL A 186 -2.73 15.01 19.09
C VAL A 186 -3.36 16.18 18.35
N VAL A 187 -3.89 15.95 17.14
CA VAL A 187 -4.55 16.98 16.34
C VAL A 187 -5.80 17.50 17.05
N THR A 188 -6.78 16.65 17.35
CA THR A 188 -8.06 17.07 17.95
C THR A 188 -7.88 17.80 19.27
N ARG A 189 -7.01 17.29 20.17
CA ARG A 189 -6.72 17.98 21.42
C ARG A 189 -6.04 19.33 21.21
N THR A 190 -5.22 19.48 20.16
CA THR A 190 -4.65 20.80 19.80
C THR A 190 -5.76 21.76 19.36
N LEU A 191 -6.74 21.29 18.57
CA LEU A 191 -7.88 22.11 18.14
C LEU A 191 -8.78 22.53 19.31
N ASP A 192 -8.91 21.67 20.33
CA ASP A 192 -9.72 21.98 21.52
C ASP A 192 -9.08 23.06 22.40
N HIS A 193 -7.74 23.15 22.42
CA HIS A 193 -7.01 24.08 23.29
C HIS A 193 -6.71 25.44 22.65
N HIS A 194 -6.88 25.58 21.34
CA HIS A 194 -6.45 26.77 20.60
C HIS A 194 -7.56 27.38 19.75
N GLY A 195 -7.53 28.71 19.67
CA GLY A 195 -8.37 29.47 18.73
C GLY A 195 -7.83 29.41 17.30
N GLU A 196 -8.69 29.67 16.32
CA GLU A 196 -8.34 29.59 14.89
C GLU A 196 -7.16 30.49 14.49
N ASP A 197 -7.15 31.75 14.95
CA ASP A 197 -6.07 32.71 14.67
C ASP A 197 -4.75 32.37 15.38
N GLU A 198 -4.81 31.64 16.50
CA GLU A 198 -3.63 31.12 17.17
C GLU A 198 -3.05 29.96 16.37
N LEU A 199 -3.91 29.01 15.93
CA LEU A 199 -3.51 27.87 15.10
C LEU A 199 -2.81 28.31 13.82
N ARG A 200 -3.34 29.33 13.12
CA ARG A 200 -2.71 29.87 11.89
C ARG A 200 -1.28 30.34 12.12
N ARG A 201 -1.05 31.08 13.22
CA ARG A 201 0.22 31.73 13.54
C ARG A 201 1.22 30.80 14.23
N ARG A 202 0.73 29.78 14.93
CA ARG A 202 1.57 28.83 15.68
C ARG A 202 2.48 28.06 14.73
N PRO A 203 3.76 27.84 15.10
CA PRO A 203 4.62 26.95 14.33
C PRO A 203 4.18 25.50 14.55
N PHE A 204 4.17 24.71 13.47
CA PHE A 204 3.78 23.31 13.52
C PHE A 204 4.77 22.47 14.36
N ILE A 205 6.07 22.69 14.10
CA ILE A 205 7.18 22.21 14.92
C ILE A 205 7.75 23.42 15.68
N PRO A 206 8.01 23.33 17.00
CA PRO A 206 8.62 24.42 17.76
C PRO A 206 9.90 24.93 17.08
N GLU A 207 10.06 26.25 17.02
CA GLU A 207 11.13 26.91 16.25
C GLU A 207 12.54 26.44 16.63
N TRP A 208 12.78 26.17 17.91
CA TRP A 208 14.06 25.67 18.40
C TRP A 208 14.39 24.24 17.95
N ILE A 209 13.38 23.45 17.57
CA ILE A 209 13.60 22.16 16.90
C ILE A 209 13.73 22.43 15.40
N ASP A 210 12.75 23.12 14.81
CA ASP A 210 12.63 23.27 13.37
C ASP A 210 13.82 23.97 12.73
N GLY A 211 14.31 25.05 13.34
CA GLY A 211 15.40 25.88 12.81
C GLY A 211 16.75 25.17 12.72
N GLU A 212 16.88 23.99 13.32
CA GLU A 212 18.12 23.23 13.37
C GLU A 212 18.03 21.87 12.65
N LEU A 213 16.89 21.52 12.05
CA LEU A 213 16.70 20.22 11.40
C LEU A 213 17.54 20.07 10.14
N ASP A 214 18.13 18.89 9.98
CA ASP A 214 18.79 18.42 8.75
C ASP A 214 17.97 17.33 8.04
N VAL A 215 17.16 16.60 8.81
CA VAL A 215 16.45 15.40 8.37
C VAL A 215 15.05 15.35 8.97
N VAL A 216 14.08 14.91 8.16
CA VAL A 216 12.70 14.67 8.55
C VAL A 216 12.32 13.24 8.17
N LEU A 217 11.89 12.46 9.17
CA LEU A 217 11.37 11.11 8.99
C LEU A 217 9.96 11.04 9.56
N LEU A 218 8.97 10.76 8.71
CA LEU A 218 7.58 10.62 9.12
C LEU A 218 7.09 9.18 8.96
N LEU A 219 6.54 8.60 10.02
CA LEU A 219 5.79 7.35 9.99
C LEU A 219 4.30 7.68 10.14
N THR A 220 3.62 7.88 9.02
CA THR A 220 2.25 8.42 8.97
C THR A 220 1.23 7.33 8.66
N ARG A 221 -0.06 7.67 8.79
CA ARG A 221 -1.17 6.91 8.24
C ARG A 221 -2.06 7.85 7.43
N SER A 222 -2.55 7.37 6.30
CA SER A 222 -3.41 8.13 5.38
C SER A 222 -4.82 8.36 5.93
N LEU A 223 -5.29 7.48 6.84
CA LEU A 223 -6.60 7.56 7.46
C LEU A 223 -6.48 7.85 8.96
N LEU A 224 -7.27 8.81 9.45
CA LEU A 224 -7.32 9.18 10.86
C LEU A 224 -8.31 8.29 11.62
N GLU A 225 -7.81 7.26 12.30
CA GLU A 225 -8.59 6.35 13.15
C GLU A 225 -9.29 7.06 14.33
N GLY A 226 -10.54 6.70 14.64
CA GLY A 226 -11.35 7.24 15.74
C GLY A 226 -12.59 7.99 15.27
N PRO A 227 -13.45 8.48 16.19
CA PRO A 227 -14.69 9.20 15.85
C PRO A 227 -14.39 10.45 15.00
N PRO A 228 -15.28 10.86 14.07
CA PRO A 228 -15.07 12.07 13.28
C PRO A 228 -14.88 13.30 14.19
N PRO A 229 -14.10 14.31 13.75
CA PRO A 229 -14.00 15.57 14.48
C PRO A 229 -15.39 16.19 14.73
N THR A 230 -15.55 16.91 15.84
CA THR A 230 -16.75 17.72 16.09
C THR A 230 -16.86 18.86 15.08
N GLU A 231 -18.04 19.46 14.93
CA GLU A 231 -18.23 20.63 14.04
C GLU A 231 -17.26 21.77 14.36
N GLU A 232 -17.02 22.04 15.65
CA GLU A 232 -16.06 23.06 16.09
C GLU A 232 -14.63 22.71 15.69
N GLN A 233 -14.21 21.45 15.88
CA GLN A 233 -12.89 21.00 15.45
C GLN A 233 -12.75 21.08 13.92
N GLN A 234 -13.81 20.70 13.20
CA GLN A 234 -13.82 20.71 11.74
C GLN A 234 -13.66 22.12 11.18
N ALA A 235 -14.24 23.14 11.82
CA ALA A 235 -14.05 24.55 11.45
C ALA A 235 -12.59 25.02 11.64
N LYS A 236 -11.86 24.47 12.62
CA LYS A 236 -10.46 24.84 12.92
C LYS A 236 -9.42 24.07 12.11
N LEU A 237 -9.78 22.94 11.48
CA LEU A 237 -8.86 22.10 10.70
C LEU A 237 -8.10 22.86 9.59
N PRO A 238 -8.73 23.74 8.79
CA PRO A 238 -8.03 24.48 7.74
C PRO A 238 -6.86 25.31 8.28
N ALA A 239 -7.05 26.00 9.41
CA ALA A 239 -6.01 26.79 10.06
C ALA A 239 -4.84 25.93 10.56
N PHE A 240 -5.15 24.74 11.11
CA PHE A 240 -4.12 23.78 11.51
C PHE A 240 -3.32 23.26 10.30
N PHE A 241 -3.99 22.85 9.23
CA PHE A 241 -3.32 22.35 8.03
C PHE A 241 -2.53 23.44 7.30
N GLU A 242 -2.96 24.70 7.35
CA GLU A 242 -2.19 25.83 6.84
C GLU A 242 -0.81 25.93 7.53
N ALA A 243 -0.76 25.73 8.85
CA ALA A 243 0.50 25.70 9.60
C ALA A 243 1.39 24.51 9.20
N VAL A 244 0.79 23.32 8.97
CA VAL A 244 1.49 22.13 8.47
C VAL A 244 2.08 22.40 7.08
N SER A 245 1.27 22.92 6.14
CA SER A 245 1.70 23.21 4.78
C SER A 245 2.81 24.27 4.73
N ARG A 246 2.74 25.29 5.58
CA ARG A 246 3.82 26.28 5.72
C ARG A 246 5.12 25.64 6.19
N TRP A 247 5.06 24.74 7.17
CA TRP A 247 6.23 23.99 7.64
C TRP A 247 6.80 23.06 6.57
N GLN A 248 5.96 22.27 5.89
CA GLN A 248 6.39 21.41 4.77
C GLN A 248 7.04 22.21 3.64
N ARG A 249 6.53 23.41 3.33
CA ARG A 249 7.17 24.31 2.37
C ARG A 249 8.57 24.74 2.84
N SER A 250 8.71 25.13 4.10
CA SER A 250 10.01 25.48 4.69
C SER A 250 11.02 24.33 4.66
N VAL A 251 10.58 23.09 4.95
CA VAL A 251 11.42 21.89 4.88
C VAL A 251 11.98 21.71 3.46
N ARG A 252 11.15 21.91 2.43
CA ARG A 252 11.57 21.83 1.03
C ARG A 252 12.50 22.97 0.62
N GLU A 253 12.18 24.21 1.00
CA GLU A 253 13.00 25.39 0.70
C GLU A 253 14.40 25.31 1.32
N ARG A 254 14.52 24.70 2.52
CA ARG A 254 15.80 24.42 3.18
C ARG A 254 16.48 23.15 2.68
N GLN A 255 15.87 22.43 1.74
CA GLN A 255 16.41 21.22 1.13
C GLN A 255 16.77 20.12 2.14
N LEU A 256 15.95 19.96 3.19
CA LEU A 256 16.18 18.92 4.20
C LEU A 256 15.91 17.53 3.62
N ARG A 257 16.67 16.53 4.06
CA ARG A 257 16.42 15.13 3.69
C ARG A 257 15.11 14.68 4.33
N TYR A 258 14.11 14.39 3.51
CA TYR A 258 12.76 14.05 3.93
C TYR A 258 12.44 12.62 3.47
N LEU A 259 11.97 11.79 4.40
CA LEU A 259 11.43 10.48 4.09
C LEU A 259 10.09 10.30 4.80
N GLU A 260 9.09 9.85 4.06
CA GLU A 260 7.80 9.45 4.61
C GLU A 260 7.53 7.97 4.35
N ILE A 261 7.06 7.28 5.38
CA ILE A 261 6.58 5.91 5.33
C ILE A 261 5.09 5.93 5.69
N ALA A 262 4.24 5.84 4.68
CA ALA A 262 2.79 5.83 4.86
C ALA A 262 2.32 4.41 5.22
N LEU A 263 2.20 4.15 6.52
CA LEU A 263 1.91 2.82 7.06
C LEU A 263 0.56 2.29 6.58
N PRO A 264 0.47 0.98 6.29
CA PRO A 264 -0.72 0.40 5.70
C PRO A 264 -1.82 0.28 6.75
N GLN A 265 -3.06 0.51 6.33
CA GLN A 265 -4.24 0.20 7.14
C GLN A 265 -5.17 -0.73 6.37
N ARG A 266 -5.75 -1.72 7.07
CA ARG A 266 -6.61 -2.75 6.48
C ARG A 266 -7.70 -2.18 5.57
N ALA A 267 -8.41 -1.16 6.04
CA ALA A 267 -9.52 -0.52 5.31
C ALA A 267 -9.13 0.08 3.95
N GLU A 268 -7.83 0.27 3.69
CA GLU A 268 -7.32 0.79 2.41
C GLU A 268 -7.28 -0.29 1.31
N PHE A 269 -7.36 -1.57 1.66
CA PHE A 269 -7.13 -2.70 0.75
C PHE A 269 -8.37 -3.56 0.50
N ASP A 270 -9.49 -3.26 1.15
CA ASP A 270 -10.72 -4.06 1.08
C ASP A 270 -11.35 -4.09 -0.34
N ARG A 271 -10.82 -3.29 -1.27
CA ARG A 271 -11.33 -3.12 -2.64
C ARG A 271 -10.31 -3.56 -3.71
N GLY A 272 -9.23 -4.26 -3.35
CA GLY A 272 -8.33 -4.89 -4.31
C GLY A 272 -8.89 -6.18 -4.92
N THR A 273 -8.15 -6.81 -5.84
CA THR A 273 -8.42 -8.21 -6.24
C THR A 273 -7.74 -9.20 -5.30
N MET A 274 -6.72 -8.75 -4.58
CA MET A 274 -5.99 -9.50 -3.55
C MET A 274 -6.72 -9.39 -2.22
N SER A 275 -6.48 -10.33 -1.30
CA SER A 275 -6.95 -10.15 0.07
C SER A 275 -6.24 -8.97 0.76
N THR A 276 -6.87 -8.42 1.79
CA THR A 276 -6.31 -7.32 2.61
C THR A 276 -4.94 -7.72 3.19
N GLU A 277 -4.80 -8.95 3.68
CA GLU A 277 -3.56 -9.50 4.22
C GLU A 277 -2.46 -9.59 3.16
N GLU A 278 -2.76 -10.19 2.00
CA GLU A 278 -1.79 -10.30 0.90
C GLU A 278 -1.36 -8.92 0.40
N SER A 279 -2.27 -7.95 0.39
CA SER A 279 -1.99 -6.56 0.02
C SER A 279 -1.05 -5.87 1.01
N ILE A 280 -1.24 -6.10 2.32
CA ILE A 280 -0.33 -5.60 3.36
C ILE A 280 1.03 -6.30 3.27
N ASP A 281 1.07 -7.58 2.91
CA ASP A 281 2.34 -8.26 2.67
C ASP A 281 3.09 -7.69 1.46
N VAL A 282 2.37 -7.36 0.37
CA VAL A 282 2.93 -6.65 -0.77
C VAL A 282 3.53 -5.32 -0.31
N PHE A 283 2.79 -4.54 0.49
CA PHE A 283 3.29 -3.30 1.05
C PHE A 283 4.63 -3.51 1.76
N TRP A 284 4.71 -4.47 2.70
CA TRP A 284 5.94 -4.71 3.46
C TRP A 284 7.09 -5.23 2.60
N ARG A 285 6.84 -6.10 1.62
CA ARG A 285 7.86 -6.52 0.65
C ARG A 285 8.39 -5.35 -0.16
N CYS A 286 7.51 -4.45 -0.61
CA CYS A 286 7.93 -3.24 -1.33
C CYS A 286 8.74 -2.28 -0.43
N ILE A 287 8.39 -2.15 0.85
CA ILE A 287 9.20 -1.41 1.84
C ILE A 287 10.57 -2.07 1.99
N ASP A 288 10.63 -3.40 2.03
CA ASP A 288 11.84 -4.17 2.28
C ASP A 288 12.77 -4.31 1.06
N ALA A 289 12.29 -3.98 -0.14
CA ALA A 289 13.09 -3.96 -1.37
C ALA A 289 14.44 -3.21 -1.21
N ASP A 290 15.46 -3.72 -1.89
CA ASP A 290 16.80 -3.12 -1.89
C ASP A 290 16.79 -1.82 -2.74
N PRO A 291 17.04 -0.66 -2.14
CA PRO A 291 17.02 0.61 -2.86
C PRO A 291 18.10 0.70 -3.94
N HIS A 292 19.23 0.01 -3.81
CA HIS A 292 20.28 0.03 -4.84
C HIS A 292 19.86 -0.74 -6.10
N VAL A 293 19.11 -1.82 -5.93
CA VAL A 293 18.52 -2.57 -7.06
C VAL A 293 17.44 -1.73 -7.75
N LEU A 294 16.63 -1.00 -6.98
CA LEU A 294 15.65 -0.06 -7.53
C LEU A 294 16.35 1.07 -8.30
N HIS A 295 17.44 1.62 -7.76
CA HIS A 295 18.24 2.66 -8.39
C HIS A 295 18.78 2.22 -9.75
N GLU A 296 19.51 1.09 -9.79
CA GLU A 296 20.12 0.57 -11.01
C GLU A 296 19.07 0.36 -12.12
N ARG A 297 17.96 -0.28 -11.77
CA ARG A 297 16.87 -0.53 -12.71
C ARG A 297 16.19 0.76 -13.17
N GLY A 298 15.89 1.65 -12.23
CA GLY A 298 15.24 2.92 -12.50
C GLY A 298 16.07 3.77 -13.44
N GLU A 299 17.38 3.90 -13.19
CA GLU A 299 18.29 4.67 -14.04
C GLU A 299 18.46 4.03 -15.42
N GLY A 300 18.48 2.70 -15.51
CA GLY A 300 18.48 1.98 -16.80
C GLY A 300 17.24 2.32 -17.65
N LEU A 301 16.05 2.29 -17.05
CA LEU A 301 14.81 2.68 -17.75
C LEU A 301 14.78 4.19 -18.05
N ARG A 302 15.24 5.03 -17.13
CA ARG A 302 15.35 6.49 -17.33
C ARG A 302 16.20 6.83 -18.54
N ALA A 303 17.34 6.16 -18.72
CA ALA A 303 18.22 6.39 -19.86
C ALA A 303 17.52 6.12 -21.20
N LEU A 304 16.74 5.03 -21.29
CA LEU A 304 15.96 4.67 -22.49
C LEU A 304 14.88 5.72 -22.81
N VAL A 305 14.16 6.16 -21.78
CA VAL A 305 13.10 7.18 -21.88
C VAL A 305 13.66 8.53 -22.30
N VAL A 306 14.77 8.97 -21.68
CA VAL A 306 15.42 10.24 -22.00
C VAL A 306 15.92 10.25 -23.45
N ALA A 307 16.39 9.10 -23.96
CA ALA A 307 16.80 8.97 -25.35
C ALA A 307 15.61 8.92 -26.33
N ASN A 308 14.42 8.48 -25.87
CA ASN A 308 13.22 8.28 -26.68
C ASN A 308 11.97 8.83 -25.96
N PRO A 309 11.74 10.14 -25.95
CA PRO A 309 10.68 10.77 -25.15
C PRO A 309 9.25 10.52 -25.64
N GLU A 310 9.07 9.89 -26.81
CA GLU A 310 7.76 9.51 -27.31
C GLU A 310 7.32 8.16 -26.71
N LEU A 311 6.31 8.22 -25.85
CA LEU A 311 5.75 7.05 -25.18
C LEU A 311 4.50 6.54 -25.89
N ARG A 312 4.34 5.22 -25.90
CA ARG A 312 3.09 4.55 -26.28
C ARG A 312 2.66 3.59 -25.19
N ILE A 313 1.43 3.72 -24.72
CA ILE A 313 0.81 2.82 -23.75
C ILE A 313 -0.32 2.06 -24.43
N TRP A 314 -0.36 0.74 -24.31
CA TRP A 314 -1.43 -0.06 -24.92
C TRP A 314 -1.82 -1.31 -24.14
N SER A 315 -3.01 -1.83 -24.43
CA SER A 315 -3.44 -3.15 -23.98
C SER A 315 -4.45 -3.79 -24.95
N PRO A 316 -4.59 -5.13 -24.95
CA PRO A 316 -5.64 -5.81 -25.73
C PRO A 316 -7.06 -5.39 -25.35
N ALA A 317 -7.26 -4.85 -24.14
CA ALA A 317 -8.55 -4.35 -23.68
C ALA A 317 -9.00 -3.08 -24.42
N GLY A 318 -8.09 -2.39 -25.13
CA GLY A 318 -8.39 -1.22 -25.95
C GLY A 318 -7.78 0.09 -25.46
N THR A 319 -6.89 0.07 -24.46
CA THR A 319 -6.03 1.23 -24.18
C THR A 319 -5.06 1.43 -25.33
N ASN A 320 -4.94 2.67 -25.79
CA ASN A 320 -3.93 3.11 -26.75
C ASN A 320 -3.75 4.62 -26.57
N LEU A 321 -2.68 5.01 -25.89
CA LEU A 321 -2.33 6.41 -25.61
C LEU A 321 -0.93 6.67 -26.16
N ARG A 322 -0.76 7.79 -26.87
CA ARG A 322 0.55 8.35 -27.21
C ARG A 322 0.76 9.65 -26.46
N VAL A 323 1.93 9.83 -25.87
CA VAL A 323 2.27 11.02 -25.08
C VAL A 323 3.76 11.27 -25.17
N THR A 324 4.17 12.54 -25.15
CA THR A 324 5.58 12.91 -25.14
C THR A 324 5.93 13.36 -23.72
N ILE A 325 7.06 12.90 -23.19
CA ILE A 325 7.53 13.28 -21.86
C ILE A 325 8.70 14.24 -21.93
N SER A 326 8.87 15.02 -20.87
CA SER A 326 10.00 15.95 -20.70
C SER A 326 11.21 15.19 -20.14
N PRO A 327 12.30 14.98 -20.91
CA PRO A 327 13.46 14.21 -20.44
C PRO A 327 14.10 14.78 -19.16
N GLU A 328 14.15 16.09 -19.03
CA GLU A 328 14.68 16.82 -17.87
C GLU A 328 13.79 16.72 -16.63
N GLN A 329 12.52 16.35 -16.79
CA GLN A 329 11.57 16.11 -15.71
C GLN A 329 11.27 14.61 -15.51
N THR A 330 12.19 13.74 -15.94
CA THR A 330 12.12 12.30 -15.69
C THR A 330 12.97 11.91 -14.49
N GLN A 331 12.37 11.15 -13.58
CA GLN A 331 12.85 10.98 -12.21
C GLN A 331 12.69 9.54 -11.71
N VAL A 332 13.73 9.02 -11.09
CA VAL A 332 13.66 7.75 -10.36
C VAL A 332 13.35 8.03 -8.90
N HIS A 333 12.41 7.26 -8.35
CA HIS A 333 12.15 7.09 -6.93
C HIS A 333 12.63 5.69 -6.55
N ASP A 334 13.79 5.62 -5.93
CA ASP A 334 14.47 4.40 -5.50
C ASP A 334 14.48 4.25 -3.96
N GLY A 335 13.97 5.25 -3.24
CA GLY A 335 13.93 5.29 -1.79
C GLY A 335 15.20 5.86 -1.17
N ILE A 336 16.06 6.50 -1.97
CA ILE A 336 17.28 7.19 -1.55
C ILE A 336 17.11 8.68 -1.77
N VAL A 337 17.36 9.48 -0.73
CA VAL A 337 17.52 10.94 -0.89
C VAL A 337 19.00 11.22 -1.12
N SER A 338 19.47 11.15 -2.37
CA SER A 338 20.90 11.26 -2.74
C SER A 338 21.42 12.71 -2.79
N GLU A 339 22.74 12.91 -2.91
CA GLU A 339 23.31 14.26 -3.11
C GLU A 339 22.94 14.85 -4.47
N GLU A 340 22.76 13.98 -5.48
CA GLU A 340 22.30 14.41 -6.80
C GLU A 340 20.86 14.90 -6.72
N ASP A 341 20.01 14.21 -5.97
CA ASP A 341 18.61 14.59 -5.78
C ASP A 341 18.53 15.97 -5.13
N ILE A 342 19.24 16.17 -4.03
CA ILE A 342 19.28 17.45 -3.31
C ILE A 342 19.78 18.57 -4.24
N ARG A 343 20.84 18.33 -5.03
CA ARG A 343 21.34 19.32 -6.02
C ARG A 343 20.31 19.65 -7.10
N ARG A 344 19.42 18.72 -7.43
CA ARG A 344 18.28 18.92 -8.34
C ARG A 344 17.03 19.48 -7.64
N GLY A 345 17.12 19.88 -6.37
CA GLY A 345 16.00 20.39 -5.59
C GLY A 345 15.06 19.32 -5.04
N ARG A 346 15.42 18.04 -5.17
CA ARG A 346 14.62 16.88 -4.75
C ARG A 346 15.14 16.34 -3.44
N CYS A 347 14.42 16.64 -2.36
CA CYS A 347 14.88 16.29 -1.03
C CYS A 347 13.91 15.35 -0.31
N ALA A 348 12.87 14.87 -1.00
CA ALA A 348 11.82 14.04 -0.42
C ALA A 348 11.71 12.69 -1.12
N GLU A 349 11.57 11.64 -0.32
CA GLU A 349 11.21 10.30 -0.79
C GLU A 349 10.07 9.68 0.01
N TYR A 350 9.38 8.74 -0.62
CA TYR A 350 8.21 8.07 -0.05
C TYR A 350 8.35 6.56 -0.15
N LEU A 351 8.29 5.85 0.98
CA LEU A 351 8.26 4.39 1.01
C LEU A 351 6.83 3.86 1.13
N PRO A 352 6.46 2.80 0.38
CA PRO A 352 7.33 1.95 -0.46
C PRO A 352 7.75 2.62 -1.75
N SER A 353 9.04 2.56 -2.10
CA SER A 353 9.57 3.20 -3.32
C SER A 353 9.54 2.27 -4.54
N GLY A 354 10.12 2.72 -5.64
CA GLY A 354 10.20 2.01 -6.91
C GLY A 354 9.26 2.59 -7.96
N LEU A 355 9.50 3.83 -8.37
CA LEU A 355 8.76 4.50 -9.44
C LEU A 355 9.73 5.19 -10.40
N LEU A 356 9.54 5.03 -11.71
CA LEU A 356 10.04 5.98 -12.69
C LEU A 356 8.92 6.96 -13.00
N SER A 357 9.06 8.21 -12.55
CA SER A 357 8.10 9.27 -12.79
C SER A 357 8.52 10.15 -13.96
N MET A 358 7.57 10.48 -14.84
CA MET A 358 7.80 11.26 -16.06
C MET A 358 6.71 12.32 -16.19
N LEU A 359 7.09 13.59 -16.24
CA LEU A 359 6.14 14.65 -16.57
C LEU A 359 5.90 14.73 -18.07
N PRO A 360 4.64 14.86 -18.53
CA PRO A 360 4.32 15.03 -19.94
C PRO A 360 4.71 16.43 -20.43
N VAL A 361 5.07 16.54 -21.71
CA VAL A 361 5.15 17.82 -22.40
C VAL A 361 3.73 18.40 -22.46
N PRO A 362 3.51 19.68 -22.06
CA PRO A 362 2.19 20.31 -22.11
C PRO A 362 1.56 20.23 -23.50
N GLY A 363 0.28 19.87 -23.55
CA GLY A 363 -0.45 19.70 -24.81
C GLY A 363 -0.18 18.39 -25.55
N SER A 364 0.69 17.51 -25.02
CA SER A 364 0.89 16.17 -25.57
C SER A 364 -0.03 15.14 -24.91
N GLY A 365 -0.52 14.18 -25.68
CA GLY A 365 -1.41 13.13 -25.19
C GLY A 365 -2.59 12.92 -26.12
N GLU A 366 -2.62 11.79 -26.81
CA GLU A 366 -3.69 11.43 -27.76
C GLU A 366 -4.08 9.96 -27.62
N GLY A 367 -5.36 9.71 -27.40
CA GLY A 367 -5.92 8.36 -27.47
C GLY A 367 -6.91 8.01 -26.37
N VAL A 368 -6.98 6.73 -26.04
CA VAL A 368 -7.99 6.17 -25.13
C VAL A 368 -7.31 5.39 -24.02
N ILE A 369 -7.76 5.58 -22.79
CA ILE A 369 -7.31 4.86 -21.61
C ILE A 369 -8.49 4.06 -21.05
N ARG A 370 -8.32 2.74 -20.90
CA ARG A 370 -9.25 1.87 -20.17
C ARG A 370 -8.63 1.50 -18.83
N ALA A 371 -9.01 2.23 -17.80
CA ALA A 371 -8.49 2.06 -16.46
C ALA A 371 -9.36 1.07 -15.66
N PRO A 372 -8.76 0.05 -15.02
CA PRO A 372 -9.50 -0.89 -14.20
C PRO A 372 -10.14 -0.19 -12.99
N TYR A 373 -9.45 0.78 -12.41
CA TYR A 373 -9.96 1.58 -11.31
C TYR A 373 -9.17 2.88 -11.07
N THR A 374 -9.73 3.75 -10.24
CA THR A 374 -9.04 4.84 -9.53
C THR A 374 -9.68 5.01 -8.14
N PHE A 375 -8.98 5.72 -7.25
CA PHE A 375 -9.47 6.06 -5.92
C PHE A 375 -9.42 7.57 -5.72
N SER A 376 -10.51 8.15 -5.24
CA SER A 376 -10.57 9.57 -4.91
C SER A 376 -11.54 9.81 -3.75
N GLN A 377 -11.10 10.60 -2.76
CA GLN A 377 -11.90 11.02 -1.60
C GLN A 377 -12.61 9.86 -0.87
N GLY A 378 -11.92 8.74 -0.63
CA GLY A 378 -12.48 7.60 0.10
C GLY A 378 -13.31 6.62 -0.76
N ARG A 379 -13.46 6.91 -2.05
CA ARG A 379 -14.31 6.13 -2.97
C ARG A 379 -13.47 5.53 -4.09
N ASP A 380 -13.78 4.27 -4.40
CA ASP A 380 -13.25 3.57 -5.56
C ASP A 380 -14.19 3.73 -6.74
N PHE A 381 -13.60 3.91 -7.90
CA PHE A 381 -14.29 4.04 -9.18
C PHE A 381 -13.67 3.02 -10.13
N ARG A 382 -14.48 2.22 -10.82
CA ARG A 382 -14.02 1.07 -11.62
C ARG A 382 -14.49 1.12 -13.06
N ASP A 383 -13.80 0.41 -13.94
CA ASP A 383 -14.17 0.25 -15.35
C ASP A 383 -14.33 1.59 -16.09
N ILE A 384 -13.34 2.47 -15.91
CA ILE A 384 -13.37 3.85 -16.42
C ILE A 384 -12.71 3.89 -17.78
N THR A 385 -13.37 4.56 -18.74
CA THR A 385 -12.78 4.85 -20.05
C THR A 385 -12.61 6.37 -20.20
N LEU A 386 -11.38 6.79 -20.50
CA LEU A 386 -11.00 8.18 -20.74
C LEU A 386 -10.61 8.36 -22.20
N THR A 387 -11.14 9.39 -22.85
CA THR A 387 -10.61 9.86 -24.13
C THR A 387 -9.79 11.11 -23.90
N VAL A 388 -8.54 11.10 -24.38
CA VAL A 388 -7.58 12.18 -24.23
C VAL A 388 -7.26 12.79 -25.59
N HIS A 389 -7.32 14.12 -25.65
CA HIS A 389 -6.87 14.92 -26.78
C HIS A 389 -6.08 16.12 -26.26
N GLU A 390 -4.94 16.44 -26.88
CA GLU A 390 -3.98 17.47 -26.44
C GLU A 390 -3.64 17.37 -24.94
N GLY A 391 -3.48 16.15 -24.44
CA GLY A 391 -3.18 15.88 -23.03
C GLY A 391 -4.34 16.15 -22.07
N ARG A 392 -5.56 16.33 -22.56
CA ARG A 392 -6.76 16.63 -21.74
C ARG A 392 -7.83 15.56 -21.89
N ILE A 393 -8.49 15.21 -20.77
CA ILE A 393 -9.71 14.40 -20.80
C ILE A 393 -10.85 15.17 -21.47
N VAL A 394 -11.19 14.78 -22.70
CA VAL A 394 -12.30 15.36 -23.49
C VAL A 394 -13.59 14.56 -23.37
N ASP A 395 -13.50 13.25 -23.12
CA ASP A 395 -14.64 12.39 -22.86
C ASP A 395 -14.35 11.41 -21.72
N LEU A 396 -15.39 11.14 -20.93
CA LEU A 396 -15.30 10.39 -19.68
C LEU A 396 -16.49 9.44 -19.59
N ASP A 397 -16.28 8.19 -19.99
CA ASP A 397 -17.24 7.10 -19.79
C ASP A 397 -16.93 6.42 -18.45
N LEU A 398 -17.78 6.71 -17.47
CA LEU A 398 -17.64 6.23 -16.11
C LEU A 398 -18.33 4.91 -15.86
N GLY A 399 -19.17 4.39 -16.75
CA GLY A 399 -20.09 3.32 -16.40
C GLY A 399 -21.07 3.68 -15.25
N SER A 400 -21.94 2.75 -14.87
CA SER A 400 -22.96 3.00 -13.85
C SER A 400 -22.40 2.96 -12.42
N GLY A 401 -22.77 3.94 -11.58
CA GLY A 401 -22.38 4.00 -10.16
C GLY A 401 -21.14 4.84 -9.85
N ASN A 402 -20.54 5.44 -10.88
CA ASN A 402 -19.34 6.27 -10.77
C ASN A 402 -19.62 7.77 -10.94
N GLU A 403 -20.89 8.20 -10.97
CA GLU A 403 -21.33 9.56 -11.33
C GLU A 403 -20.65 10.64 -10.47
N SER A 404 -20.37 10.33 -9.21
CA SER A 404 -19.69 11.27 -8.31
C SER A 404 -18.24 11.58 -8.71
N LEU A 405 -17.57 10.76 -9.51
CA LEU A 405 -16.22 11.08 -10.01
C LEU A 405 -16.28 12.27 -10.98
N ALA A 406 -17.29 12.31 -11.86
CA ALA A 406 -17.51 13.46 -12.73
C ALA A 406 -17.76 14.74 -11.91
N GLU A 407 -18.56 14.64 -10.84
CA GLU A 407 -18.77 15.77 -9.93
C GLU A 407 -17.49 16.23 -9.24
N GLN A 408 -16.64 15.30 -8.79
CA GLN A 408 -15.35 15.63 -8.17
C GLN A 408 -14.44 16.38 -9.14
N ILE A 409 -14.33 15.89 -10.39
CA ILE A 409 -13.55 16.56 -11.45
C ILE A 409 -14.13 17.94 -11.75
N GLN A 410 -15.45 18.09 -11.80
CA GLN A 410 -16.10 19.37 -12.09
C GLN A 410 -15.94 20.41 -10.96
N ARG A 411 -15.93 19.97 -9.70
CA ARG A 411 -15.78 20.85 -8.53
C ARG A 411 -14.33 21.23 -8.22
N ALA A 412 -13.37 20.48 -8.74
CA ALA A 412 -11.95 20.77 -8.51
C ALA A 412 -11.56 22.11 -9.14
N ALA A 413 -10.79 22.92 -8.42
CA ALA A 413 -10.21 24.14 -8.94
C ALA A 413 -8.92 23.83 -9.71
N GLY A 414 -8.56 24.68 -10.69
CA GLY A 414 -7.40 24.48 -11.55
C GLY A 414 -7.70 23.56 -12.74
N GLU A 415 -6.72 22.72 -13.11
CA GLU A 415 -6.78 21.88 -14.31
C GLU A 415 -6.85 20.36 -14.01
N PRO A 416 -7.96 19.85 -13.46
CA PRO A 416 -8.10 18.45 -13.03
C PRO A 416 -8.14 17.44 -14.18
N ARG A 417 -8.23 17.91 -15.43
CA ARG A 417 -8.38 17.09 -16.64
C ARG A 417 -7.09 16.97 -17.46
N LEU A 418 -6.04 17.70 -17.12
CA LEU A 418 -4.76 17.61 -17.83
C LEU A 418 -3.96 16.44 -17.30
N ILE A 419 -3.28 15.71 -18.20
CA ILE A 419 -2.29 14.70 -17.81
C ILE A 419 -1.22 15.42 -16.99
N SER A 420 -0.95 14.89 -15.81
CA SER A 420 -0.03 15.43 -14.84
C SER A 420 1.21 14.57 -14.65
N GLY A 421 1.14 13.28 -15.02
CA GLY A 421 2.27 12.35 -14.93
C GLY A 421 2.02 11.06 -15.69
N ILE A 422 3.11 10.47 -16.18
CA ILE A 422 3.17 9.09 -16.66
C ILE A 422 4.23 8.40 -15.82
N ASP A 423 3.84 7.36 -15.10
CA ASP A 423 4.76 6.67 -14.19
C ASP A 423 4.84 5.17 -14.52
N VAL A 424 5.95 4.52 -14.15
CA VAL A 424 6.14 3.07 -14.26
C VAL A 424 6.70 2.54 -12.97
N GLY A 425 6.01 1.59 -12.35
CA GLY A 425 6.49 0.93 -11.16
C GLY A 425 7.66 -0.01 -11.46
N ILE A 426 8.71 0.05 -10.63
CA ILE A 426 9.96 -0.71 -10.79
C ILE A 426 10.24 -1.67 -9.63
N ASN A 427 9.35 -1.71 -8.64
CA ASN A 427 9.49 -2.56 -7.46
C ASN A 427 9.01 -4.00 -7.74
N VAL A 428 9.95 -4.89 -8.03
CA VAL A 428 9.71 -6.34 -8.25
C VAL A 428 9.21 -7.10 -7.03
N ALA A 429 9.30 -6.51 -5.83
CA ALA A 429 8.81 -7.14 -4.63
C ALA A 429 7.26 -7.10 -4.53
N GLY A 430 6.62 -6.30 -5.38
CA GLY A 430 5.17 -6.16 -5.49
C GLY A 430 4.65 -6.48 -6.89
N THR A 431 3.59 -7.28 -6.94
CA THR A 431 2.80 -7.55 -8.15
C THR A 431 1.32 -7.71 -7.77
N GLY A 432 0.42 -7.52 -8.72
CA GLY A 432 -1.02 -7.71 -8.53
C GLY A 432 -1.80 -6.40 -8.44
N SER A 433 -2.95 -6.43 -7.75
CA SER A 433 -3.79 -5.25 -7.50
C SER A 433 -4.25 -5.22 -6.06
N THR A 434 -3.68 -4.30 -5.28
CA THR A 434 -4.02 -4.12 -3.87
C THR A 434 -5.26 -3.25 -3.68
N GLY A 435 -5.69 -2.55 -4.73
CA GLY A 435 -6.80 -1.59 -4.67
C GLY A 435 -6.38 -0.23 -4.11
N LYS A 436 -5.09 -0.03 -3.78
CA LYS A 436 -4.53 1.25 -3.35
C LYS A 436 -3.66 1.82 -4.48
N PRO A 437 -4.11 2.83 -5.25
CA PRO A 437 -3.36 3.32 -6.41
C PRO A 437 -1.93 3.72 -6.09
N THR A 438 -1.70 4.37 -4.94
CA THR A 438 -0.35 4.82 -4.55
C THR A 438 0.62 3.68 -4.28
N LEU A 439 0.14 2.51 -3.87
CA LEU A 439 0.96 1.30 -3.75
C LEU A 439 1.08 0.60 -5.11
N ASP A 440 -0.04 0.45 -5.82
CA ASP A 440 -0.08 -0.25 -7.11
C ASP A 440 0.83 0.40 -8.14
N SER A 441 0.92 1.74 -8.18
CA SER A 441 1.81 2.46 -9.09
C SER A 441 3.30 2.17 -8.89
N ARG A 442 3.71 1.69 -7.71
CA ARG A 442 5.11 1.35 -7.39
C ARG A 442 5.47 -0.08 -7.84
N MET A 443 4.48 -0.93 -8.03
CA MET A 443 4.68 -2.34 -8.34
C MET A 443 5.21 -2.54 -9.76
N GLU A 444 6.02 -3.58 -9.95
CA GLU A 444 6.67 -3.87 -11.22
C GLU A 444 5.72 -3.79 -12.42
N GLY A 445 6.12 -3.01 -13.43
CA GLY A 445 5.45 -2.95 -14.73
C GLY A 445 4.09 -2.25 -14.71
N VAL A 446 3.61 -1.78 -13.55
CA VAL A 446 2.38 -1.02 -13.47
C VAL A 446 2.63 0.37 -14.04
N VAL A 447 2.08 0.63 -15.23
CA VAL A 447 2.04 1.95 -15.83
C VAL A 447 0.95 2.76 -15.15
N THR A 448 1.18 4.00 -14.76
CA THR A 448 0.17 4.88 -14.18
C THR A 448 0.04 6.13 -15.02
N VAL A 449 -1.20 6.49 -15.38
CA VAL A 449 -1.48 7.80 -15.97
C VAL A 449 -2.17 8.64 -14.91
N SER A 450 -1.62 9.81 -14.65
CA SER A 450 -2.07 10.72 -13.60
C SER A 450 -2.66 11.98 -14.22
N PHE A 451 -3.70 12.54 -13.59
CA PHE A 451 -4.34 13.78 -14.02
C PHE A 451 -4.48 14.76 -12.86
N GLY A 452 -4.36 16.06 -13.14
CA GLY A 452 -4.51 17.12 -12.15
C GLY A 452 -3.17 17.65 -11.62
N ASN A 453 -2.99 17.76 -10.31
CA ASN A 453 -1.85 18.49 -9.74
C ASN A 453 -0.53 17.72 -9.90
N ASN A 454 0.53 18.40 -10.35
CA ASN A 454 1.92 17.91 -10.36
C ASN A 454 2.96 18.96 -9.89
N GLU A 455 2.54 20.02 -9.19
CA GLU A 455 3.46 21.06 -8.71
C GLU A 455 4.54 20.50 -7.76
N LEU A 456 4.21 19.45 -7.00
CA LEU A 456 5.16 18.79 -6.10
C LEU A 456 6.20 17.95 -6.85
N ASP A 457 5.92 17.54 -8.07
CA ASP A 457 6.80 16.75 -8.93
C ASP A 457 7.67 17.63 -9.85
N GLY A 458 7.52 18.97 -9.74
CA GLY A 458 8.23 19.96 -10.55
C GLY A 458 7.49 20.37 -11.84
N GLY A 459 6.22 20.00 -11.97
CA GLY A 459 5.37 20.39 -13.09
C GLY A 459 4.67 21.73 -12.89
N THR A 460 3.88 22.13 -13.90
CA THR A 460 3.18 23.43 -13.92
C THR A 460 1.66 23.29 -13.84
N VAL A 461 1.13 22.07 -13.69
CA VAL A 461 -0.31 21.83 -13.64
C VAL A 461 -0.77 21.98 -12.20
N SER A 462 -1.50 23.06 -11.92
CA SER A 462 -2.12 23.31 -10.62
C SER A 462 -3.56 22.81 -10.61
N SER A 463 -3.93 22.02 -9.59
CA SER A 463 -5.27 21.52 -9.37
C SER A 463 -5.51 21.19 -7.90
N THR A 464 -6.75 21.25 -7.41
CA THR A 464 -7.11 20.74 -6.08
C THR A 464 -7.39 19.23 -6.06
N LEU A 465 -7.25 18.58 -7.21
CA LEU A 465 -7.47 17.14 -7.40
C LEU A 465 -6.28 16.52 -8.13
N THR A 466 -5.89 15.33 -7.69
CA THR A 466 -4.97 14.44 -8.40
C THR A 466 -5.65 13.07 -8.51
N LEU A 467 -5.75 12.54 -9.72
CA LEU A 467 -6.29 11.22 -10.01
C LEU A 467 -5.19 10.34 -10.57
N ASN A 468 -4.97 9.18 -9.96
CA ASN A 468 -4.00 8.18 -10.42
C ASN A 468 -4.76 6.99 -10.99
N PHE A 469 -4.43 6.57 -12.21
CA PHE A 469 -5.04 5.43 -12.89
C PHE A 469 -3.97 4.33 -13.11
N PRO A 470 -3.83 3.36 -12.19
CA PRO A 470 -2.91 2.24 -12.35
C PRO A 470 -3.39 1.28 -13.45
N LEU A 471 -2.55 1.07 -14.46
CA LEU A 471 -2.80 0.29 -15.67
C LEU A 471 -2.05 -1.05 -15.59
N ILE A 472 -2.50 -1.93 -14.70
CA ILE A 472 -1.76 -3.11 -14.19
C ILE A 472 -1.27 -4.09 -15.28
N LYS A 473 -2.06 -4.37 -16.31
CA LYS A 473 -1.71 -5.32 -17.39
C LYS A 473 -1.49 -4.62 -18.73
N HIS A 474 -0.87 -3.45 -18.69
CA HIS A 474 -0.59 -2.66 -19.89
C HIS A 474 0.87 -2.78 -20.29
N SER A 475 1.11 -2.48 -21.56
CA SER A 475 2.44 -2.38 -22.12
C SER A 475 2.80 -0.91 -22.34
N LEU A 476 4.09 -0.60 -22.26
CA LEU A 476 4.65 0.72 -22.49
C LEU A 476 5.93 0.61 -23.30
N SER A 477 6.09 1.46 -24.30
CA SER A 477 7.31 1.63 -25.06
C SER A 477 7.76 3.08 -25.07
N ALA A 478 9.07 3.29 -25.21
CA ALA A 478 9.72 4.56 -25.48
C ALA A 478 10.39 4.46 -26.86
N GLY A 479 9.83 5.15 -27.85
CA GLY A 479 10.17 4.92 -29.25
C GLY A 479 9.87 3.46 -29.64
N ASN A 480 10.91 2.74 -30.11
CA ASN A 480 10.83 1.32 -30.48
C ASN A 480 11.19 0.35 -29.34
N GLU A 481 11.66 0.87 -28.20
CA GLU A 481 12.10 0.06 -27.07
C GLU A 481 10.92 -0.21 -26.13
N ASN A 482 10.67 -1.49 -25.83
CA ASN A 482 9.65 -1.86 -24.85
C ASN A 482 10.21 -1.70 -23.44
N LEU A 483 9.53 -0.91 -22.61
CA LEU A 483 9.86 -0.75 -21.19
C LEU A 483 9.09 -1.76 -20.35
N CYS A 484 7.84 -2.00 -20.70
CA CYS A 484 6.94 -2.94 -20.04
C CYS A 484 6.08 -3.67 -21.08
N LEU A 485 5.90 -4.97 -20.90
CA LEU A 485 5.00 -5.81 -21.69
C LEU A 485 4.03 -6.54 -20.76
N ASP A 486 2.73 -6.31 -20.94
CA ASP A 486 1.63 -6.92 -20.19
C ASP A 486 1.81 -6.86 -18.65
N GLY A 487 2.27 -5.69 -18.16
CA GLY A 487 2.48 -5.47 -16.72
C GLY A 487 3.77 -6.08 -16.18
N ARG A 488 4.75 -6.40 -17.02
CA ARG A 488 6.09 -6.84 -16.62
C ARG A 488 7.14 -5.98 -17.27
N LEU A 489 8.16 -5.59 -16.51
CA LEU A 489 9.28 -4.87 -17.10
C LEU A 489 9.99 -5.74 -18.15
N ALA A 490 10.43 -5.10 -19.23
CA ALA A 490 11.26 -5.78 -20.21
C ALA A 490 12.59 -6.17 -19.55
N SER A 491 13.05 -7.41 -19.78
CA SER A 491 14.39 -7.82 -19.38
C SER A 491 15.40 -6.95 -20.12
N GLN A 492 16.17 -6.15 -19.39
CA GLN A 492 17.34 -5.50 -19.98
C GLN A 492 18.35 -6.60 -20.27
N GLY A 493 18.64 -6.83 -21.55
CA GLY A 493 19.52 -7.88 -22.04
C GLY A 493 21.00 -7.60 -21.79
#